data_AF-A0A1C5CTH6-F1
#
_entry.id   AF-A0A1C5CTH6-F1
#
_cell.length_a   1.000
_cell.length_b   1.000
_cell.length_c   1.000
_cell.angle_alpha   90.00
_cell.angle_beta   90.00
_cell.angle_gamma   90.00
#
_symmetry.space_group_name_H-M   'P 1'
#
loop_
_entity.id
_entity.type
_entity.pdbx_description
1 polymer ?
#
loop_
_entity_poly.entity_id
_entity_poly.type
_entity_poly.pdbx_seq_one_letter_code
_entity_poly.pdbx_strand_id
1 'polypeptide(L)'
;MAKFGTVLVIVDQVANIGALPLTVARAAGCRVAYLPGLSMRRAADLHPGEAKTDARDAFVIAETPRTMPHTLRAVDRDDEVLAELTMLTGYDNDLAGEVNRTTNRLRGLLSQIHPSLERVLGPRLAYPYVQALLARHGSPAKLKRLGRARCEALLKAHGSRKAHHFT
;
A
#
# COMPACT_ATOMS: atom_id res chain seq x y z
N MET A 1 -32.36 17.12 -22.13
CA MET A 1 -32.39 15.88 -21.34
C MET A 1 -32.62 14.73 -22.30
N ALA A 2 -31.61 13.87 -22.47
CA ALA A 2 -31.26 13.22 -23.72
C ALA A 2 -32.07 11.95 -24.05
N LYS A 3 -32.15 11.67 -25.35
CA LYS A 3 -32.85 10.56 -26.06
C LYS A 3 -32.60 9.13 -25.53
N PHE A 4 -31.75 8.94 -24.51
CA PHE A 4 -31.17 7.66 -24.08
C PHE A 4 -31.25 7.38 -22.56
N GLY A 5 -31.96 8.20 -21.79
CA GLY A 5 -32.11 8.00 -20.33
C GLY A 5 -30.92 8.50 -19.50
N THR A 6 -30.88 8.10 -18.22
CA THR A 6 -29.87 8.55 -17.25
C THR A 6 -28.54 7.84 -17.45
N VAL A 7 -27.45 8.61 -17.60
CA VAL A 7 -26.09 8.07 -17.77
C VAL A 7 -25.44 7.81 -16.41
N LEU A 8 -24.85 6.63 -16.25
CA LEU A 8 -24.03 6.22 -15.11
C LEU A 8 -22.60 5.97 -15.59
N VAL A 9 -21.64 6.70 -15.03
CA VAL A 9 -20.20 6.51 -15.26
C VAL A 9 -19.63 5.66 -14.12
N ILE A 10 -18.80 4.68 -14.47
CA ILE A 10 -18.28 3.70 -13.53
C ILE A 10 -16.79 3.57 -13.68
N VAL A 11 -16.11 3.51 -12.54
CA VAL A 11 -14.67 3.33 -12.46
C VAL A 11 -14.33 2.21 -11.49
N ASP A 12 -13.25 1.50 -11.76
CA ASP A 12 -12.64 0.50 -10.87
C ASP A 12 -11.55 1.09 -9.97
N GLN A 13 -11.25 2.39 -10.14
CA GLN A 13 -10.40 3.20 -9.27
C GLN A 13 -11.01 4.59 -9.08
N VAL A 14 -11.16 5.02 -7.82
CA VAL A 14 -11.66 6.36 -7.47
C VAL A 14 -10.55 7.40 -7.32
N ALA A 15 -9.31 6.97 -7.06
CA ALA A 15 -8.14 7.82 -6.90
C ALA A 15 -7.22 7.76 -8.13
N ASN A 16 -6.16 8.58 -8.12
CA ASN A 16 -5.13 8.64 -9.17
C ASN A 16 -5.73 8.81 -10.58
N ILE A 17 -5.49 7.86 -11.48
CA ILE A 17 -5.93 7.92 -12.88
C ILE A 17 -7.46 7.96 -13.02
N GLY A 18 -8.19 7.41 -12.05
CA GLY A 18 -9.66 7.43 -12.04
C GLY A 18 -10.27 8.75 -11.57
N ALA A 19 -9.49 9.64 -10.94
CA ALA A 19 -10.00 10.90 -10.41
C ALA A 19 -10.41 11.89 -11.52
N LEU A 20 -9.64 11.96 -12.61
CA LEU A 20 -9.94 12.84 -13.75
C LEU A 20 -11.25 12.46 -14.45
N PRO A 21 -11.48 11.21 -14.91
CA PRO A 21 -12.74 10.85 -15.57
C PRO A 21 -13.95 11.00 -14.64
N LEU A 22 -13.81 10.74 -13.33
CA LEU A 22 -14.86 11.01 -12.35
C LEU A 22 -15.19 12.51 -12.27
N THR A 23 -14.18 13.37 -12.23
CA THR A 23 -14.35 14.83 -12.17
C THR A 23 -15.04 15.35 -13.43
N VAL A 24 -14.62 14.88 -14.62
CA VAL A 24 -15.24 15.25 -15.90
C VAL A 24 -16.70 14.75 -15.97
N ALA A 25 -16.96 13.50 -15.59
CA ALA A 25 -18.31 12.95 -15.57
C ALA A 25 -19.24 13.74 -14.63
N ARG A 26 -18.74 14.14 -13.47
CA ARG A 26 -19.46 14.99 -12.51
C ARG A 26 -19.76 16.37 -13.10
N ALA A 27 -18.77 17.02 -13.72
CA ALA A 27 -18.95 18.32 -14.38
C ALA A 27 -19.97 18.25 -15.53
N ALA A 28 -20.08 17.09 -16.20
CA ALA A 28 -21.09 16.83 -17.22
C ALA A 28 -22.49 16.47 -16.67
N GLY A 29 -22.66 16.41 -15.34
CA GLY A 29 -23.93 16.07 -14.70
C GLY A 29 -24.27 14.57 -14.71
N CYS A 30 -23.30 13.69 -14.96
CA CYS A 30 -23.50 12.25 -14.94
C CYS A 30 -23.48 11.71 -13.49
N ARG A 31 -24.24 10.64 -13.25
CA ARG A 31 -24.10 9.86 -12.01
C ARG A 31 -22.79 9.10 -12.05
N VAL A 32 -22.12 8.96 -10.92
CA VAL A 32 -20.86 8.21 -10.81
C VAL A 32 -20.98 7.07 -9.79
N ALA A 33 -20.39 5.93 -10.12
CA ALA A 33 -20.26 4.79 -9.23
C ALA A 33 -18.86 4.18 -9.32
N TYR A 34 -18.49 3.48 -8.25
CA TYR A 34 -17.25 2.76 -8.10
C TYR A 34 -17.55 1.26 -8.04
N LEU A 35 -16.82 0.48 -8.80
CA LEU A 35 -16.83 -0.98 -8.71
C LEU A 35 -15.65 -1.43 -7.84
N PRO A 36 -15.87 -1.89 -6.58
CA PRO A 36 -14.78 -2.33 -5.71
C PRO A 36 -13.97 -3.47 -6.32
N GLY A 37 -12.64 -3.46 -6.11
CA GLY A 37 -11.75 -4.45 -6.73
C GLY A 37 -12.13 -5.91 -6.45
N LEU A 38 -12.67 -6.22 -5.26
CA LEU A 38 -13.17 -7.57 -4.95
C LEU A 38 -14.43 -7.92 -5.74
N SER A 39 -15.35 -6.96 -5.90
CA SER A 39 -16.55 -7.11 -6.74
C SER A 39 -16.17 -7.26 -8.21
N MET A 40 -15.23 -6.43 -8.70
CA MET A 40 -14.68 -6.49 -10.05
C MET A 40 -14.06 -7.86 -10.34
N ARG A 41 -13.23 -8.38 -9.43
CA ARG A 41 -12.61 -9.71 -9.58
C ARG A 41 -13.66 -10.82 -9.65
N ARG A 42 -14.64 -10.81 -8.75
CA ARG A 42 -15.74 -11.79 -8.75
C ARG A 42 -16.60 -11.71 -10.02
N ALA A 43 -16.83 -10.49 -10.53
CA ALA A 43 -17.52 -10.30 -11.79
C ALA A 43 -16.68 -10.86 -12.96
N ALA A 44 -15.38 -10.59 -12.99
CA ALA A 44 -14.48 -11.10 -14.02
C ALA A 44 -14.44 -12.63 -14.08
N ASP A 45 -14.50 -13.31 -12.92
CA ASP A 45 -14.54 -14.78 -12.81
C ASP A 45 -15.79 -15.40 -13.49
N LEU A 46 -16.84 -14.62 -13.72
CA LEU A 46 -18.07 -15.07 -14.40
C LEU A 46 -17.98 -14.97 -15.93
N HIS A 47 -16.90 -14.39 -16.47
CA HIS A 47 -16.67 -14.27 -17.91
C HIS A 47 -15.57 -15.25 -18.39
N PRO A 48 -15.77 -15.91 -19.53
CA PRO A 48 -14.81 -16.89 -20.06
C PRO A 48 -13.47 -16.23 -20.42
N GLY A 49 -12.38 -16.98 -20.18
CA GLY A 49 -10.99 -16.57 -20.44
C GLY A 49 -10.24 -16.22 -19.15
N GLU A 50 -9.00 -16.72 -19.01
CA GLU A 50 -8.17 -16.46 -17.82
C GLU A 50 -7.19 -15.29 -18.03
N ALA A 51 -6.93 -14.92 -19.28
CA ALA A 51 -5.99 -13.86 -19.60
C ALA A 51 -6.55 -12.50 -19.19
N LYS A 52 -5.73 -11.71 -18.49
CA LYS A 52 -6.01 -10.30 -18.21
C LYS A 52 -5.84 -9.50 -19.49
N THR A 53 -6.90 -8.82 -19.92
CA THR A 53 -6.88 -7.92 -21.07
C THR A 53 -7.72 -6.68 -20.77
N ASP A 54 -7.29 -5.51 -21.22
CA ASP A 54 -8.00 -4.25 -20.97
C ASP A 54 -9.41 -4.25 -21.58
N ALA A 55 -9.59 -4.92 -22.73
CA ALA A 55 -10.90 -5.07 -23.38
C ALA A 55 -11.88 -5.90 -22.53
N ARG A 56 -11.38 -6.96 -21.88
CA ARG A 56 -12.18 -7.76 -20.95
C ARG A 56 -12.54 -6.95 -19.71
N ASP A 57 -11.56 -6.28 -19.10
CA ASP A 57 -11.80 -5.48 -17.89
C ASP A 57 -12.84 -4.38 -18.16
N ALA A 58 -12.76 -3.70 -19.32
CA ALA A 58 -13.75 -2.71 -19.74
C ALA A 58 -15.16 -3.31 -19.94
N PHE A 59 -15.24 -4.50 -20.54
CA PHE A 59 -16.52 -5.20 -20.72
C PHE A 59 -17.16 -5.60 -19.38
N VAL A 60 -16.37 -6.18 -18.47
CA VAL A 60 -16.81 -6.55 -17.12
C VAL A 60 -17.35 -5.33 -16.37
N ILE A 61 -16.61 -4.22 -16.39
CA ILE A 61 -17.02 -2.96 -15.74
C ILE A 61 -18.34 -2.42 -16.33
N ALA A 62 -18.53 -2.53 -17.64
CA ALA A 62 -19.75 -2.07 -18.31
C ALA A 62 -20.96 -3.01 -18.11
N GLU A 63 -20.74 -4.31 -17.93
CA GLU A 63 -21.81 -5.30 -17.75
C GLU A 63 -22.27 -5.45 -16.29
N THR A 64 -21.34 -5.40 -15.34
CA THR A 64 -21.62 -5.52 -13.90
C THR A 64 -22.81 -4.69 -13.39
N PRO A 65 -23.05 -3.45 -13.84
CA PRO A 65 -24.19 -2.64 -13.42
C PRO A 65 -25.54 -3.20 -13.88
N ARG A 66 -25.54 -3.91 -15.01
CA ARG A 66 -26.74 -4.49 -15.60
C ARG A 66 -27.14 -5.78 -14.88
N THR A 67 -26.17 -6.56 -14.43
CA THR A 67 -26.39 -7.89 -13.83
C THR A 67 -26.31 -7.89 -12.31
N MET A 68 -25.44 -7.06 -11.74
CA MET A 68 -25.12 -7.02 -10.30
C MET A 68 -25.03 -5.58 -9.76
N PRO A 69 -26.08 -4.75 -9.91
CA PRO A 69 -26.05 -3.34 -9.49
C PRO A 69 -25.77 -3.13 -8.00
N HIS A 70 -26.11 -4.11 -7.15
CA HIS A 70 -25.86 -4.08 -5.70
C HIS A 70 -24.37 -4.16 -5.32
N THR A 71 -23.49 -4.48 -6.28
CA THR A 71 -22.04 -4.54 -6.05
C THR A 71 -21.34 -3.18 -6.23
N LEU A 72 -22.05 -2.20 -6.81
CA LEU A 72 -21.57 -0.86 -7.05
C LEU A 72 -21.67 -0.01 -5.78
N ARG A 73 -20.66 0.84 -5.55
CA ARG A 73 -20.71 1.88 -4.52
C ARG A 73 -20.98 3.22 -5.18
N ALA A 74 -21.98 3.96 -4.69
CA ALA A 74 -22.16 5.34 -5.09
C ALA A 74 -20.92 6.15 -4.68
N VAL A 75 -20.40 6.97 -5.58
CA VAL A 75 -19.31 7.91 -5.28
C VAL A 75 -19.97 9.28 -5.17
N ASP A 76 -20.70 9.50 -4.08
CA ASP A 76 -21.43 10.73 -3.90
C ASP A 76 -20.50 11.94 -3.76
N ARG A 77 -21.08 13.11 -4.04
CA ARG A 77 -20.40 14.37 -4.29
C ARG A 77 -19.89 15.04 -3.01
N ASP A 78 -20.43 14.65 -1.86
CA ASP A 78 -20.32 15.37 -0.58
C ASP A 78 -19.86 14.48 0.58
N ASP A 79 -19.09 13.43 0.28
CA ASP A 79 -18.55 12.59 1.36
C ASP A 79 -17.22 13.16 1.84
N GLU A 80 -17.31 14.19 2.70
CA GLU A 80 -16.18 14.75 3.44
C GLU A 80 -15.38 13.63 4.14
N VAL A 81 -16.06 12.58 4.62
CA VAL A 81 -15.44 11.40 5.20
C VAL A 81 -14.62 10.63 4.16
N LEU A 82 -15.08 10.51 2.91
CA LEU A 82 -14.32 9.89 1.83
C LEU A 82 -13.08 10.72 1.45
N ALA A 83 -13.20 12.05 1.46
CA ALA A 83 -12.07 12.95 1.20
C ALA A 83 -11.02 12.85 2.32
N GLU A 84 -11.44 12.89 3.59
CA GLU A 84 -10.58 12.69 4.76
C GLU A 84 -9.92 11.31 4.75
N LEU A 85 -10.68 10.25 4.45
CA LEU A 85 -10.14 8.90 4.36
C LEU A 85 -9.13 8.77 3.20
N THR A 86 -9.41 9.40 2.06
CA THR A 86 -8.45 9.45 0.93
C THR A 86 -7.15 10.14 1.35
N MET A 87 -7.24 11.28 2.05
CA MET A 87 -6.06 11.98 2.59
C MET A 87 -5.28 11.10 3.57
N LEU A 88 -5.96 10.40 4.48
CA LEU A 88 -5.32 9.51 5.46
C LEU A 88 -4.65 8.31 4.79
N THR A 89 -5.30 7.68 3.79
CA THR A 89 -4.69 6.59 3.03
C THR A 89 -3.52 7.06 2.15
N GLY A 90 -3.58 8.28 1.61
CA GLY A 90 -2.46 8.91 0.92
C GLY A 90 -1.26 9.07 1.85
N TYR A 91 -1.49 9.60 3.05
CA TYR A 91 -0.45 9.74 4.08
C TYR A 91 0.17 8.40 4.50
N ASP A 92 -0.64 7.36 4.69
CA ASP A 92 -0.15 6.02 5.02
C ASP A 92 0.73 5.44 3.90
N ASN A 93 0.33 5.62 2.64
CA ASN A 93 1.13 5.21 1.48
C ASN A 93 2.47 5.96 1.39
N ASP A 94 2.45 7.27 1.61
CA ASP A 94 3.65 8.10 1.63
C ASP A 94 4.60 7.65 2.74
N LEU A 95 4.08 7.41 3.95
CA LEU A 95 4.85 6.89 5.08
C LEU A 95 5.46 5.52 4.79
N ALA A 96 4.70 4.61 4.18
CA ALA A 96 5.22 3.31 3.74
C ALA A 96 6.36 3.48 2.71
N GLY A 97 6.22 4.43 1.79
CA GLY A 97 7.27 4.82 0.85
C GLY A 97 8.53 5.35 1.55
N GLU A 98 8.38 6.20 2.56
CA GLU A 98 9.49 6.73 3.35
C GLU A 98 10.21 5.66 4.17
N VAL A 99 9.46 4.74 4.79
CA VAL A 99 10.02 3.59 5.53
C VAL A 99 10.87 2.74 4.59
N ASN A 100 10.37 2.43 3.39
CA ASN A 100 11.13 1.66 2.40
C ASN A 100 12.38 2.40 1.93
N ARG A 101 12.25 3.68 1.60
CA ARG A 101 13.37 4.53 1.15
C ARG A 101 14.47 4.61 2.21
N THR A 102 14.08 4.85 3.47
CA THR A 102 15.01 4.96 4.60
C THR A 102 15.67 3.62 4.90
N THR A 103 14.91 2.53 4.86
CA THR A 103 15.45 1.17 5.05
C THR A 103 16.50 0.84 3.99
N ASN A 104 16.21 1.10 2.71
CA ASN A 104 17.16 0.83 1.63
C ASN A 104 18.41 1.71 1.72
N ARG A 105 18.27 2.96 2.16
CA ARG A 105 19.42 3.83 2.43
C ARG A 105 20.30 3.29 3.56
N LEU A 106 19.71 2.81 4.66
CA LEU A 106 20.44 2.18 5.76
C LEU A 106 21.17 0.91 5.30
N ARG A 107 20.52 0.08 4.49
CA ARG A 107 21.15 -1.10 3.90
C ARG A 107 22.34 -0.72 3.02
N GLY A 108 22.18 0.27 2.14
CA GLY A 108 23.26 0.77 1.30
C GLY A 108 24.47 1.26 2.11
N LEU A 109 24.24 2.00 3.20
CA LEU A 109 25.31 2.44 4.11
C LEU A 109 25.98 1.24 4.79
N LEU A 110 25.21 0.30 5.33
CA LEU A 110 25.75 -0.90 5.98
C LEU A 110 26.55 -1.78 5.00
N SER A 111 26.11 -1.90 3.75
CA SER A 111 26.85 -2.61 2.70
C SER A 111 28.19 -1.96 2.40
N GLN A 112 28.29 -0.62 2.45
CA GLN A 112 29.55 0.08 2.20
C GLN A 112 30.52 -0.02 3.39
N ILE A 113 30.03 0.10 4.63
CA ILE A 113 30.90 0.16 5.81
C ILE A 113 31.20 -1.22 6.41
N HIS A 114 30.26 -2.17 6.35
CA HIS A 114 30.37 -3.46 7.04
C HIS A 114 29.41 -4.53 6.46
N PRO A 115 29.72 -5.12 5.29
CA PRO A 115 28.84 -6.06 4.57
C PRO A 115 28.34 -7.26 5.39
N SER A 116 29.14 -7.77 6.33
CA SER A 116 28.73 -8.90 7.18
C SER A 116 27.67 -8.50 8.23
N LEU A 117 27.63 -7.23 8.62
CA LEU A 117 26.62 -6.74 9.56
C LEU A 117 25.31 -6.47 8.83
N GLU A 118 25.38 -5.97 7.60
CA GLU A 118 24.22 -5.84 6.72
C GLU A 118 23.51 -7.19 6.53
N ARG A 119 24.25 -8.27 6.27
CA ARG A 119 23.67 -9.61 6.12
C ARG A 119 22.87 -10.08 7.35
N VAL A 120 23.27 -9.67 8.55
CA VAL A 120 22.62 -10.08 9.80
C VAL A 120 21.44 -9.16 10.16
N LEU A 121 21.63 -7.84 10.03
CA LEU A 121 20.64 -6.85 10.47
C LEU A 121 19.68 -6.41 9.36
N GLY A 122 20.10 -6.44 8.10
CA GLY A 122 19.36 -5.95 6.92
C GLY A 122 17.93 -6.51 6.81
N PRO A 123 17.73 -7.84 6.88
CA PRO A 123 16.39 -8.45 6.87
C PRO A 123 15.54 -8.10 8.10
N ARG A 124 16.13 -7.44 9.10
CA ARG A 124 15.54 -7.22 10.43
C ARG A 124 15.48 -5.73 10.81
N LEU A 125 15.76 -4.82 9.88
CA LEU A 125 15.78 -3.37 10.13
C LEU A 125 14.40 -2.80 10.53
N ALA A 126 13.32 -3.46 10.13
CA ALA A 126 11.97 -3.07 10.54
C ALA A 126 11.65 -3.39 12.01
N TYR A 127 12.43 -4.26 12.67
CA TYR A 127 12.14 -4.64 14.04
C TYR A 127 12.62 -3.58 15.05
N PRO A 128 11.80 -3.18 16.03
CA PRO A 128 12.14 -2.14 17.00
C PRO A 128 13.44 -2.38 17.77
N TYR A 129 13.78 -3.65 18.07
CA TYR A 129 15.02 -3.99 18.75
C TYR A 129 16.28 -3.75 17.90
N VAL A 130 16.21 -3.89 16.56
CA VAL A 130 17.35 -3.57 15.68
C VAL A 130 17.48 -2.06 15.52
N GLN A 131 16.36 -1.36 15.41
CA GLN A 131 16.35 0.11 15.37
C GLN A 131 16.93 0.70 16.65
N ALA A 132 16.55 0.19 17.82
CA ALA A 132 17.09 0.61 19.10
C ALA A 132 18.61 0.33 19.22
N LEU A 133 19.06 -0.82 18.72
CA LEU A 133 20.49 -1.18 18.67
C LEU A 133 21.28 -0.19 17.81
N LEU A 134 20.79 0.12 16.61
CA LEU A 134 21.44 1.05 15.68
C LEU A 134 21.36 2.50 16.16
N ALA A 135 20.26 2.92 16.78
CA ALA A 135 20.13 4.26 17.34
C ALA A 135 21.12 4.51 18.48
N ARG A 136 21.30 3.54 19.38
CA ARG A 136 22.22 3.65 20.53
C ARG A 136 23.68 3.36 20.17
N HIS A 137 23.91 2.42 19.25
CA HIS A 137 25.23 1.89 18.91
C HIS A 137 25.43 1.74 17.39
N GLY A 138 25.13 2.78 16.62
CA GLY A 138 25.08 2.76 15.15
C GLY A 138 26.39 2.60 14.37
N SER A 139 27.48 2.18 15.00
CA SER A 139 28.75 1.91 14.29
C SER A 139 29.26 0.51 14.63
N PRO A 140 29.86 -0.23 13.67
CA PRO A 140 30.42 -1.54 13.93
C PRO A 140 31.41 -1.58 15.11
N ALA A 141 32.24 -0.54 15.27
CA ALA A 141 33.17 -0.42 16.39
C ALA A 141 32.46 -0.31 17.75
N LYS A 142 31.38 0.48 17.83
CA LYS A 142 30.56 0.59 19.06
C LYS A 142 29.87 -0.72 19.39
N LEU A 143 29.38 -1.46 18.39
CA LEU A 143 28.78 -2.79 18.59
C LEU A 143 29.80 -3.81 19.10
N LYS A 144 31.01 -3.80 18.52
CA LYS A 144 32.11 -4.65 18.98
C LYS A 144 32.50 -4.34 20.43
N ARG A 145 32.58 -3.05 20.79
CA ARG A 145 32.88 -2.60 22.16
C ARG A 145 31.77 -2.91 23.17
N LEU A 146 30.51 -2.90 22.73
CA LEU A 146 29.36 -3.24 23.57
C LEU A 146 29.45 -4.70 24.03
N GLY A 147 29.92 -5.58 23.14
CA GLY A 147 30.08 -7.00 23.42
C GLY A 147 28.77 -7.77 23.44
N ARG A 148 28.86 -9.09 23.24
CA ARG A 148 27.71 -9.98 23.01
C ARG A 148 26.64 -9.91 24.10
N ALA A 149 27.02 -10.05 25.37
CA ALA A 149 26.08 -10.09 26.49
C ALA A 149 25.23 -8.81 26.62
N ARG A 150 25.83 -7.65 26.39
CA ARG A 150 25.12 -6.36 26.46
C ARG A 150 24.27 -6.11 25.22
N CYS A 151 24.72 -6.54 24.03
CA CYS A 151 23.88 -6.56 22.84
C CYS A 151 22.62 -7.40 23.06
N GLU A 152 22.76 -8.62 23.56
CA GLU A 152 21.63 -9.51 23.82
C GLU A 152 20.67 -8.93 24.88
N ALA A 153 21.20 -8.32 25.94
CA ALA A 153 20.39 -7.65 26.95
C ALA A 153 19.57 -6.48 26.37
N LEU A 154 20.19 -5.65 25.52
CA LEU A 154 19.51 -4.55 24.84
C LEU A 154 18.43 -5.07 23.89
N LEU A 155 18.74 -6.10 23.10
CA LEU A 155 17.77 -6.71 22.19
C LEU A 155 16.57 -7.29 22.94
N LYS A 156 16.80 -7.96 24.09
CA LYS A 156 15.72 -8.48 24.96
C LYS A 156 14.88 -7.36 25.56
N ALA A 157 15.51 -6.29 26.04
CA ALA A 157 14.80 -5.13 26.61
C ALA A 157 13.85 -4.47 25.60
N HIS A 158 14.15 -4.56 24.30
CA HIS A 158 13.30 -4.08 23.21
C HIS A 158 12.46 -5.20 22.55
N GLY A 159 12.23 -6.31 23.25
CA GLY A 159 11.25 -7.34 22.86
C GLY A 159 11.77 -8.46 21.96
N SER A 160 13.08 -8.59 21.74
CA SER A 160 13.62 -9.68 20.92
C SER A 160 13.56 -11.03 21.65
N ARG A 161 12.74 -11.96 21.15
CA ARG A 161 12.69 -13.36 21.61
C ARG A 161 13.85 -14.20 21.06
N LYS A 162 14.58 -13.70 20.07
CA LYS A 162 15.65 -14.38 19.32
C LYS A 162 17.01 -13.69 19.49
N ALA A 163 17.22 -12.95 20.58
CA ALA A 163 18.40 -12.13 20.80
C ALA A 163 19.74 -12.88 20.63
N HIS A 164 19.78 -14.18 20.94
CA HIS A 164 20.95 -15.04 20.81
C HIS A 164 21.30 -15.44 19.36
N HIS A 165 20.38 -15.24 18.40
CA HIS A 165 20.60 -15.52 16.96
C HIS A 165 21.18 -14.32 16.18
N PHE A 166 21.56 -13.24 16.87
CA PHE A 166 22.16 -12.04 16.26
C PHE A 166 23.68 -11.98 16.40
N THR A 167 24.29 -13.00 16.99
CA THR A 167 25.72 -13.11 17.29
C THR A 167 26.31 -14.35 16.70
#